data_AF-A0A3N5Z9Q2-F1
#
_entry.id   AF-A0A3N5Z9Q2-F1
#
_cell.length_a   1.000
_cell.length_b   1.000
_cell.length_c   1.000
_cell.angle_alpha   90.00
_cell.angle_beta   90.00
_cell.angle_gamma   90.00
#
_symmetry.space_group_name_H-M   'P 1'
#
loop_
_entity.id
_entity.type
_entity.pdbx_description
1 polymer ?
#
loop_
_entity_poly.entity_id
_entity_poly.type
_entity_poly.pdbx_seq_one_letter_code
_entity_poly.pdbx_strand_id
1 'polypeptide(L)' 'MTDKTHCPGFEQNKNLKTVVCKCPDCGTKVEVFSDELDRLKKCSGCGREIDPSQCKIDGRV' A
#
# COMPACT_ATOMS: atom_id res chain seq x y z
N MET A 1 -34.36 22.30 -8.86
CA MET A 1 -33.71 21.33 -9.77
C MET A 1 -32.44 20.84 -9.09
N THR A 2 -32.27 19.51 -9.06
CA THR A 2 -31.33 18.81 -8.17
C THR A 2 -29.88 19.14 -8.52
N ASP A 3 -29.10 19.44 -7.48
CA ASP A 3 -27.64 19.45 -7.49
C ASP A 3 -27.13 18.14 -8.11
N LYS A 4 -26.43 18.26 -9.24
CA LYS A 4 -25.75 17.14 -9.91
C LYS A 4 -24.30 17.51 -10.15
N THR A 5 -23.59 17.92 -9.10
CA THR A 5 -22.13 17.86 -9.10
C THR A 5 -21.68 16.43 -8.82
N HIS A 6 -22.10 15.50 -9.68
CA HIS A 6 -21.52 14.17 -9.74
C HIS A 6 -20.27 14.30 -10.60
N CYS A 7 -19.13 14.62 -9.99
CA CYS A 7 -17.82 14.43 -10.62
C CYS A 7 -17.56 12.92 -10.71
N PRO A 8 -17.79 12.26 -11.87
CA PRO A 8 -17.69 10.82 -12.03
C PRO A 8 -16.22 10.46 -12.27
N GLY A 9 -15.35 10.70 -11.28
CA GLY A 9 -13.90 10.56 -11.47
C GLY A 9 -13.10 10.16 -10.24
N PHE A 10 -13.73 9.91 -9.08
CA PHE A 10 -12.99 9.74 -7.82
C PHE A 10 -13.38 8.51 -6.99
N GLU A 11 -14.08 7.54 -7.59
CA GLU A 11 -14.50 6.31 -6.90
C GLU A 11 -13.88 5.02 -7.47
N GLN A 12 -12.91 5.13 -8.38
CA GLN A 12 -12.29 3.95 -9.00
C GLN A 12 -11.08 3.38 -8.23
N ASN A 13 -10.59 4.05 -7.19
CA ASN A 13 -9.48 3.53 -6.38
C ASN A 13 -9.92 2.85 -5.08
N LYS A 14 -11.22 2.53 -4.94
CA LYS A 14 -11.86 2.07 -3.71
C LYS A 14 -11.45 0.68 -3.21
N ASN A 15 -10.53 -0.01 -3.89
CA ASN A 15 -10.06 -1.34 -3.50
C ASN A 15 -8.54 -1.54 -3.48
N LEU A 16 -7.73 -0.52 -3.81
CA LEU A 16 -6.29 -0.65 -3.66
C LEU A 16 -5.94 -0.46 -2.19
N LYS A 17 -6.02 -1.56 -1.43
CA LYS A 17 -5.63 -1.62 -0.02
C LYS A 17 -4.11 -1.40 0.06
N THR A 18 -3.73 -0.18 0.43
CA THR A 18 -2.35 0.20 0.71
C THR A 18 -2.00 -0.25 2.13
N VAL A 19 -1.07 -1.19 2.23
CA VAL A 19 -0.45 -1.66 3.46
C VAL A 19 0.80 -0.84 3.72
N VAL A 20 0.96 -0.30 4.93
CA VAL A 20 2.21 0.37 5.32
C VAL A 20 3.11 -0.65 5.99
N CYS A 21 4.18 -1.04 5.29
CA CYS A 21 5.18 -1.96 5.79
C CYS A 21 6.44 -1.25 6.28
N LYS A 22 6.95 -1.64 7.45
CA LYS A 22 8.26 -1.14 7.91
C LYS A 22 9.34 -2.09 7.43
N CYS A 23 10.32 -1.55 6.71
CA CYS A 23 11.52 -2.29 6.36
C CYS A 23 12.23 -2.74 7.66
N PRO A 24 12.47 -4.05 7.88
CA PRO A 24 13.13 -4.55 9.08
C PRO A 24 14.60 -4.12 9.17
N ASP A 25 15.19 -3.71 8.06
CA ASP A 25 16.61 -3.37 7.96
C ASP A 25 16.90 -1.91 8.36
N CYS A 26 16.08 -0.98 7.86
CA CYS A 26 16.29 0.46 8.03
C CYS A 26 15.12 1.20 8.71
N GLY A 27 13.99 0.51 8.95
CA GLY A 27 12.80 1.11 9.57
C GLY A 27 11.98 2.02 8.64
N THR A 28 12.35 2.14 7.36
CA THR A 28 11.62 2.96 6.39
C THR A 28 10.20 2.41 6.18
N LYS A 29 9.21 3.30 6.22
CA LYS A 29 7.81 2.97 5.87
C LYS A 29 7.71 2.85 4.35
N VAL A 30 7.41 1.66 3.87
CA VAL A 30 7.16 1.36 2.47
C VAL A 30 5.67 1.09 2.33
N GLU A 31 5.02 1.90 1.51
CA GLU A 31 3.64 1.67 1.13
C GLU A 31 3.59 0.58 0.06
N VAL A 32 2.90 -0.51 0.38
CA VAL A 32 2.78 -1.68 -0.47
C VAL A 32 1.31 -1.91 -0.76
N PHE A 33 0.97 -2.05 -2.03
CA PHE A 33 -0.39 -2.34 -2.43
C PHE A 33 -0.68 -3.82 -2.29
N SER A 34 -1.94 -4.18 -2.00
CA SER A 34 -2.31 -5.58 -1.78
C SER A 34 -2.06 -6.51 -2.96
N ASP A 35 -2.02 -5.98 -4.19
CA ASP A 35 -1.65 -6.74 -5.40
C ASP A 35 -0.14 -7.04 -5.49
N GLU A 36 0.67 -6.29 -4.74
CA GLU A 36 2.14 -6.34 -4.75
C GLU A 36 2.71 -6.90 -3.43
N LEU A 37 1.86 -7.45 -2.55
CA LEU A 37 2.29 -8.10 -1.30
C LEU A 37 3.09 -9.38 -1.58
N ASP A 38 2.72 -10.16 -2.59
CA ASP A 38 3.37 -11.42 -2.95
C ASP A 38 4.70 -11.24 -3.72
N ARG A 39 5.12 -9.98 -3.94
CA ARG A 39 6.32 -9.67 -4.72
C ARG A 39 7.40 -9.03 -3.85
N LEU A 40 8.60 -9.61 -3.93
CA LEU A 40 9.82 -9.01 -3.40
C LEU A 40 10.04 -7.64 -4.04
N LYS A 41 10.18 -6.61 -3.21
CA LYS A 41 10.34 -5.23 -3.64
C LYS A 41 11.56 -4.62 -2.98
N LYS A 42 12.31 -3.77 -3.68
CA LYS A 42 13.45 -3.08 -3.06
C LYS A 42 12.96 -1.93 -2.19
N CYS A 43 13.44 -1.87 -0.96
CA CYS A 43 13.17 -0.77 -0.05
C CYS A 43 13.77 0.53 -0.61
N SER A 44 12.97 1.58 -0.76
CA SER A 44 13.45 2.89 -1.24
C SER A 44 14.43 3.58 -0.29
N GLY A 45 14.49 3.16 0.98
CA GLY A 45 15.41 3.73 1.97
C GLY A 45 16.80 3.11 1.96
N CYS A 46 16.91 1.77 1.90
CA CYS A 46 18.19 1.06 1.99
C CYS A 46 18.57 0.25 0.74
N GLY A 47 17.67 0.11 -0.23
CA GLY A 47 17.90 -0.64 -1.47
C GLY A 47 17.89 -2.16 -1.33
N ARG A 48 17.62 -2.71 -0.13
CA ARG A 48 17.51 -4.15 0.10
C ARG A 48 16.17 -4.70 -0.37
N GLU A 49 16.17 -5.96 -0.78
CA GLU A 49 14.96 -6.71 -1.10
C GLU A 49 14.17 -6.97 0.18
N ILE A 50 12.95 -6.46 0.22
CA ILE A 50 12.00 -6.68 1.30
C ILE A 50 10.86 -7.52 0.77
N ASP A 51 10.41 -8.46 1.58
CA ASP A 51 9.22 -9.25 1.31
C ASP A 51 8.04 -8.64 2.09
N PRO A 52 7.14 -7.93 1.39
CA PRO A 52 6.03 -7.27 2.05
C PRO A 52 4.91 -8.24 2.46
N SER A 53 4.92 -9.48 1.95
CA SER A 53 4.10 -10.60 2.42
C SER A 53 4.50 -11.09 3.82
N GLN A 54 5.80 -11.11 4.14
CA GLN A 54 6.32 -11.46 5.47
C GLN A 54 6.18 -10.33 6.50
N CYS A 55 5.96 -9.12 6.03
CA CYS A 55 5.82 -7.97 6.89
C CYS A 55 4.45 -8.03 7.61
N LYS A 56 4.46 -7.94 8.94
CA LYS A 56 3.24 -8.01 9.76
C LYS A 56 2.32 -6.84 9.40
N ILE A 57 1.39 -7.11 8.49
CA ILE A 57 0.23 -6.29 8.20
C ILE A 57 -0.53 -6.20 9.52
N ASP A 58 -0.45 -5.07 10.21
CA ASP A 58 -1.35 -4.79 11.34
C ASP A 58 -2.73 -4.44 10.77
N GLY A 59 -3.29 -5.39 10.02
CA GLY A 59 -4.55 -5.30 9.27
C GLY A 59 -5.65 -6.08 9.96
N ARG A 60 -5.69 -6.05 11.30
CA ARG A 60 -6.80 -6.62 12.08
C ARG A 60 -7.53 -5.53 12.85
N VAL A 61 -8.54 -4.96 12.20
CA VAL A 61 -9.85 -4.66 12.82
C VAL A 61 -10.94 -4.74 11.77
#